data_AF-A0A1J4J9B2-F1
#
_entry.id   AF-A0A1J4J9B2-F1
#
_cell.length_a   1.000
_cell.length_b   1.000
_cell.length_c   1.000
_cell.angle_alpha   90.00
_cell.angle_beta   90.00
_cell.angle_gamma   90.00
#
_symmetry.space_group_name_H-M   'P 1'
#
loop_
_entity.id
_entity.type
_entity.pdbx_description
1 polymer ?
#
loop_
_entity_poly.entity_id
_entity_poly.type
_entity_poly.pdbx_seq_one_letter_code
_entity_poly.pdbx_strand_id
1 'polypeptide(L)'
;MNYALLSPREKFHQFINNASFYGKWLIVSIENTPNDTSVLADPRVQNHPNMITDFISQALFRNNEVGNWFCYAYNLTHITESIIAIVDPFSTYVEDRIYGVKNANDLIAWITNFVQREGHRPQPNQILIEFEFPNKDCGFDIEKLKQRSSLSVSSIVSFHQIMGDFENYFNLPPKTFTFMYRGRIIKGIETPASLKMESKAKVQLIPTNSQILPSQPSPALKTTKYAPKTAAKPAAVPKIVNPAASNPPKKGGQVTLIFVDLNGGEHKTTVKRDRQLKFWLQDRCNALKLDFDKLNFRYKERFISVEKTPAELEMSTNDIIKCCKKPTPKPKDENPPTYAQGQYTGQYQSQIQSQKLQQHINSPILKTPNSFQQGNPLPKDFKVQDFVPKCVAKAPTSSNANTTTTNNSTSQATSNPNAKVTFNIIGPKKIEEKKTIRASTSFKAAMKDICKRYDLNYEEYRFIFKDKTVSEDSTPLDIGMCTGDVMQMRKRIIKKKKPDSQTGSPKELSQVEKPKQSSCLIC
;
A
#
# COMPACT_ATOMS: atom_id res chain seq x y z
N MET A 1 3.32 -6.82 -41.96
CA MET A 1 3.58 -5.38 -42.16
C MET A 1 5.07 -5.20 -42.41
N ASN A 2 5.43 -4.38 -43.39
CA ASN A 2 6.83 -4.11 -43.72
C ASN A 2 7.41 -3.10 -42.70
N TYR A 3 8.17 -3.58 -41.70
CA TYR A 3 8.72 -2.77 -40.60
C TYR A 3 9.62 -1.62 -41.08
N ALA A 4 10.16 -1.73 -42.29
CA ALA A 4 11.02 -0.71 -42.89
C ALA A 4 10.28 0.61 -43.16
N LEU A 5 8.95 0.60 -43.30
CA LEU A 5 8.16 1.79 -43.67
C LEU A 5 7.61 2.57 -42.48
N LEU A 6 7.79 2.09 -41.24
CA LEU A 6 7.28 2.77 -40.06
C LEU A 6 8.17 3.95 -39.69
N SER A 7 7.55 5.07 -39.33
CA SER A 7 8.26 6.20 -38.73
C SER A 7 8.94 5.79 -37.42
N PRO A 8 10.01 6.49 -36.98
CA PRO A 8 10.67 6.20 -35.71
C PRO A 8 9.73 6.24 -34.51
N ARG A 9 8.76 7.16 -34.53
CA ARG A 9 7.69 7.26 -33.54
C ARG A 9 6.82 6.01 -33.51
N GLU A 10 6.36 5.52 -34.67
CA GLU A 10 5.54 4.31 -34.75
C GLU A 10 6.30 3.06 -34.31
N LYS A 11 7.59 2.95 -34.67
CA LYS A 11 8.48 1.89 -34.19
C LYS A 11 8.58 1.92 -32.66
N PHE A 12 8.76 3.10 -32.05
CA PHE A 12 8.78 3.21 -30.59
C PHE A 12 7.43 2.86 -29.94
N HIS A 13 6.32 3.30 -30.54
CA HIS A 13 4.98 2.94 -30.06
C HIS A 13 4.71 1.43 -30.08
N GLN A 14 5.38 0.65 -30.92
CA GLN A 14 5.27 -0.81 -30.84
C GLN A 14 5.88 -1.37 -29.55
N PHE A 15 6.98 -0.81 -29.05
CA PHE A 15 7.54 -1.19 -27.75
C PHE A 15 6.58 -0.83 -26.61
N ILE A 16 5.97 0.35 -26.69
CA ILE A 16 4.92 0.79 -25.75
C ILE A 16 3.74 -0.18 -25.78
N ASN A 17 3.22 -0.50 -26.96
CA ASN A 17 2.08 -1.42 -27.11
C ASN A 17 2.41 -2.81 -26.58
N ASN A 18 3.65 -3.29 -26.79
CA ASN A 18 4.11 -4.56 -26.25
C ASN A 18 4.10 -4.53 -24.70
N ALA A 19 4.68 -3.51 -24.10
CA ALA A 19 4.68 -3.32 -22.63
C ALA A 19 3.26 -3.17 -22.07
N SER A 20 2.40 -2.42 -22.76
CA SER A 20 0.99 -2.24 -22.42
C SER A 20 0.22 -3.56 -22.45
N PHE A 21 0.42 -4.37 -23.49
CA PHE A 21 -0.23 -5.67 -23.65
C PHE A 21 0.07 -6.62 -22.48
N TYR A 22 1.30 -6.61 -21.99
CA TYR A 22 1.70 -7.42 -20.84
C TYR A 22 1.44 -6.75 -19.48
N GLY A 23 0.99 -5.49 -19.46
CA GLY A 23 0.81 -4.70 -18.24
C GLY A 23 2.11 -4.55 -17.44
N LYS A 24 3.22 -4.30 -18.14
CA LYS A 24 4.57 -4.15 -17.58
C LYS A 24 5.14 -2.77 -17.90
N TRP A 25 6.03 -2.28 -17.06
CA TRP A 25 6.81 -1.08 -17.34
C TRP A 25 7.74 -1.30 -18.56
N LEU A 26 7.98 -0.26 -19.35
CA LEU A 26 8.97 -0.31 -20.43
C LEU A 26 10.27 0.31 -19.93
N ILE A 27 11.34 -0.46 -19.78
CA ILE A 27 12.67 0.07 -19.46
C ILE A 27 13.50 0.18 -20.74
N VAL A 28 13.96 1.39 -21.04
CA VAL A 28 14.70 1.73 -22.25
C VAL A 28 16.12 2.11 -21.87
N SER A 29 17.12 1.41 -22.41
CA SER A 29 18.52 1.83 -22.37
C SER A 29 18.86 2.51 -23.68
N ILE A 30 19.53 3.67 -23.60
CA ILE A 30 20.05 4.40 -24.75
C ILE A 30 21.57 4.39 -24.65
N GLU A 31 22.18 3.66 -25.58
CA GLU A 31 23.63 3.56 -25.70
C GLU A 31 24.14 4.50 -26.79
N ASN A 32 25.39 4.94 -26.65
CA ASN A 32 25.99 5.88 -27.60
C ASN A 32 26.43 5.17 -28.89
N THR A 33 27.00 3.97 -28.75
CA THR A 33 27.48 3.19 -29.89
C THR A 33 26.87 1.79 -29.91
N PRO A 34 26.73 1.16 -31.08
CA PRO A 34 26.26 -0.22 -31.21
C PRO A 34 27.12 -1.26 -30.48
N ASN A 35 28.38 -0.92 -30.21
CA ASN A 35 29.34 -1.81 -29.57
C ASN A 35 29.27 -1.74 -28.03
N ASP A 36 28.59 -0.73 -27.48
CA ASP A 36 28.41 -0.61 -26.04
C ASP A 36 27.44 -1.70 -25.57
N THR A 37 27.92 -2.54 -24.67
CA THR A 37 27.08 -3.58 -24.07
C THR A 37 26.16 -2.92 -23.06
N SER A 38 24.86 -2.86 -23.38
CA SER A 38 23.87 -2.31 -22.47
C SER A 38 23.94 -3.02 -21.11
N VAL A 39 23.92 -2.25 -20.02
CA VAL A 39 23.85 -2.82 -18.66
C VAL A 39 22.57 -3.65 -18.48
N LEU A 40 21.52 -3.40 -19.28
CA LEU A 40 20.33 -4.25 -19.30
C LEU A 40 20.64 -5.66 -19.79
N ALA A 41 21.68 -5.88 -20.60
CA ALA A 41 22.06 -7.21 -21.06
C ALA A 41 22.84 -8.03 -20.01
N ASP A 42 23.22 -7.43 -18.87
CA ASP A 42 23.90 -8.15 -17.79
C ASP A 42 22.97 -9.27 -17.24
N PRO A 43 23.43 -10.53 -17.17
CA PRO A 43 22.62 -11.64 -16.69
C PRO A 43 22.06 -11.42 -15.27
N ARG A 44 22.74 -10.66 -14.41
CA ARG A 44 22.24 -10.35 -13.06
C ARG A 44 21.01 -9.45 -13.11
N VAL A 45 20.98 -8.51 -14.05
CA VAL A 45 19.83 -7.62 -14.27
C VAL A 45 18.69 -8.41 -14.88
N GLN A 46 18.95 -9.18 -15.95
CA GLN A 46 17.94 -9.99 -16.63
C GLN A 46 17.31 -11.05 -15.71
N ASN A 47 18.08 -11.63 -14.79
CA ASN A 47 17.58 -12.63 -13.85
C ASN A 47 16.98 -12.02 -12.57
N HIS A 48 16.98 -10.69 -12.41
CA HIS A 48 16.43 -10.07 -11.21
C HIS A 48 14.90 -10.21 -11.19
N PRO A 49 14.27 -10.59 -10.04
CA PRO A 49 12.84 -10.84 -9.98
C PRO A 49 11.98 -9.70 -10.53
N ASN A 50 12.23 -8.46 -10.09
CA ASN A 50 11.48 -7.30 -10.58
C ASN A 50 11.66 -7.08 -12.09
N MET A 51 12.86 -7.33 -12.63
CA MET A 51 13.11 -7.17 -14.06
C MET A 51 12.24 -8.14 -14.88
N ILE A 52 12.17 -9.41 -14.45
CA ILE A 52 11.39 -10.45 -15.11
C ILE A 52 9.89 -10.16 -14.99
N THR A 53 9.42 -9.82 -13.79
CA THR A 53 7.97 -9.74 -13.52
C THR A 53 7.37 -8.41 -13.98
N ASP A 54 8.13 -7.32 -13.86
CA ASP A 54 7.56 -5.96 -13.87
C ASP A 54 7.96 -5.17 -15.12
N PHE A 55 8.99 -5.60 -15.87
CA PHE A 55 9.54 -4.84 -16.99
C PHE A 55 9.56 -5.59 -18.34
N ILE A 56 9.50 -4.81 -19.42
CA ILE A 56 9.99 -5.17 -20.75
C ILE A 56 11.18 -4.27 -21.06
N SER A 57 12.32 -4.85 -21.42
CA SER A 57 13.52 -4.10 -21.75
C SER A 57 13.69 -3.85 -23.24
N GLN A 58 14.09 -2.65 -23.61
CA GLN A 58 14.51 -2.31 -24.96
C GLN A 58 15.83 -1.54 -24.94
N ALA A 59 16.82 -2.01 -25.69
CA ALA A 59 18.03 -1.23 -25.98
C ALA A 59 17.83 -0.43 -27.28
N LEU A 60 18.16 0.85 -27.23
CA LEU A 60 18.19 1.79 -28.36
C LEU A 60 19.58 2.40 -28.48
N PHE A 61 19.92 2.88 -29.67
CA PHE A 61 21.19 3.55 -29.92
C PHE A 61 20.95 4.98 -30.32
N ARG A 62 21.70 5.93 -29.78
CA ARG A 62 21.52 7.36 -30.06
C ARG A 62 21.67 7.69 -31.55
N ASN A 63 22.50 6.93 -32.26
CA ASN A 63 22.73 7.10 -33.70
C ASN A 63 21.66 6.43 -34.59
N ASN A 64 20.75 5.64 -34.03
CA ASN A 64 19.65 5.04 -34.78
C ASN A 64 18.42 5.97 -34.77
N GLU A 65 17.54 5.85 -35.77
CA GLU A 65 16.42 6.78 -35.94
C GLU A 65 15.48 6.81 -34.73
N VAL A 66 15.23 5.66 -34.10
CA VAL A 66 14.30 5.51 -32.97
C VAL A 66 14.87 6.09 -31.67
N GLY A 67 16.15 5.85 -31.41
CA GLY A 67 16.88 6.37 -30.25
C GLY A 67 17.11 7.88 -30.36
N ASN A 68 17.46 8.38 -31.55
CA ASN A 68 17.53 9.82 -31.79
C ASN A 68 16.16 10.49 -31.56
N TRP A 69 15.09 9.93 -32.15
CA TRP A 69 13.73 10.41 -31.92
C TRP A 69 13.34 10.38 -30.45
N PHE A 70 13.64 9.30 -29.73
CA PHE A 70 13.36 9.18 -28.29
C PHE A 70 14.10 10.28 -27.51
N CYS A 71 15.39 10.45 -27.76
CA CYS A 71 16.17 11.51 -27.12
C CYS A 71 15.59 12.90 -27.39
N TYR A 72 15.12 13.18 -28.61
CA TYR A 72 14.47 14.44 -28.93
C TYR A 72 13.12 14.60 -28.21
N ALA A 73 12.25 13.58 -28.30
CA ALA A 73 10.89 13.60 -27.74
C ALA A 73 10.87 13.79 -26.22
N TYR A 74 11.88 13.27 -25.52
CA TYR A 74 11.99 13.37 -24.06
C TYR A 74 13.06 14.37 -23.59
N ASN A 75 13.55 15.24 -24.48
CA ASN A 75 14.53 16.30 -24.18
C ASN A 75 15.85 15.79 -23.54
N LEU A 76 16.41 14.70 -24.08
CA LEU A 76 17.63 14.02 -23.64
C LEU A 76 18.82 14.23 -24.60
N THR A 77 18.71 15.19 -25.51
CA THR A 77 19.72 15.46 -26.56
C THR A 77 21.04 15.99 -26.02
N HIS A 78 21.02 16.67 -24.87
CA HIS A 78 22.18 17.31 -24.25
C HIS A 78 23.06 16.35 -23.43
N ILE A 79 22.58 15.12 -23.17
CA ILE A 79 23.29 14.15 -22.34
C ILE A 79 24.19 13.30 -23.24
N THR A 80 25.47 13.23 -22.92
CA THR A 80 26.48 12.45 -23.67
C THR A 80 26.71 11.06 -23.10
N GLU A 81 26.22 10.77 -21.90
CA GLU A 81 26.36 9.46 -21.25
C GLU A 81 25.23 8.50 -21.64
N SER A 82 25.39 7.23 -21.30
CA SER A 82 24.32 6.24 -21.43
C SER A 82 23.16 6.59 -20.50
N ILE A 83 21.95 6.39 -20.99
CA ILE A 83 20.71 6.75 -20.28
C ILE A 83 19.87 5.51 -20.11
N ILE A 84 19.32 5.30 -18.91
CA ILE A 84 18.28 4.32 -18.69
C ILE A 84 17.03 5.06 -18.23
N ALA A 85 15.92 4.85 -18.93
CA ALA A 85 14.64 5.47 -18.66
C ALA A 85 13.56 4.40 -18.44
N ILE A 86 12.67 4.62 -17.48
CA ILE A 86 11.46 3.82 -17.32
C ILE A 86 10.29 4.62 -17.89
N VAL A 87 9.54 3.98 -18.78
CA VAL A 87 8.40 4.53 -19.50
C VAL A 87 7.14 3.82 -19.06
N ASP A 88 6.12 4.59 -18.68
CA ASP A 88 4.76 4.08 -18.50
C ASP A 88 4.14 3.79 -19.87
N PRO A 89 3.78 2.54 -20.19
CA PRO A 89 3.22 2.21 -21.48
C PRO A 89 1.79 2.77 -21.70
N PHE A 90 1.07 3.19 -20.66
CA PHE A 90 -0.29 3.72 -20.81
C PHE A 90 -0.32 5.23 -20.96
N SER A 91 0.57 5.95 -20.27
CA SER A 91 0.67 7.41 -20.38
C SER A 91 1.73 7.87 -21.38
N THR A 92 2.62 6.97 -21.80
CA THR A 92 3.77 7.24 -22.69
C THR A 92 4.80 8.22 -22.10
N TYR A 93 4.75 8.47 -20.79
CA TYR A 93 5.71 9.33 -20.10
C TYR A 93 6.91 8.55 -19.57
N VAL A 94 8.05 9.24 -19.49
CA VAL A 94 9.21 8.77 -18.76
C VAL A 94 8.96 9.07 -17.28
N GLU A 95 8.74 8.01 -16.50
CA GLU A 95 8.48 8.08 -15.06
C GLU A 95 9.76 8.30 -14.25
N ASP A 96 10.86 7.68 -14.66
CA ASP A 96 12.15 7.80 -13.99
C ASP A 96 13.29 7.67 -14.98
N ARG A 97 14.44 8.25 -14.66
CA ARG A 97 15.65 8.17 -15.47
C ARG A 97 16.91 8.21 -14.62
N ILE A 98 17.92 7.48 -15.06
CA ILE A 98 19.25 7.46 -14.46
C ILE A 98 20.32 7.57 -15.56
N TYR A 99 21.42 8.23 -15.23
CA TYR A 99 22.50 8.55 -16.16
C TYR A 99 23.79 7.86 -15.74
N GLY A 100 24.61 7.48 -16.72
CA GLY A 100 25.97 7.01 -16.48
C GLY A 100 26.04 5.74 -15.64
N VAL A 101 25.02 4.87 -15.74
CA VAL A 101 24.99 3.61 -15.00
C VAL A 101 26.03 2.67 -15.59
N LYS A 102 27.09 2.38 -14.81
CA LYS A 102 28.22 1.55 -15.25
C LYS A 102 28.19 0.12 -14.73
N ASN A 103 27.37 -0.18 -13.72
CA ASN A 103 27.33 -1.51 -13.13
C ASN A 103 25.89 -1.99 -12.89
N ALA A 104 25.72 -3.32 -12.88
CA ALA A 104 24.44 -3.98 -12.71
C ALA A 104 23.81 -3.78 -11.32
N ASN A 105 24.62 -3.64 -10.27
CA ASN A 105 24.12 -3.53 -8.90
C ASN A 105 23.38 -2.21 -8.67
N ASP A 106 23.92 -1.11 -9.20
CA ASP A 106 23.30 0.22 -9.13
C ASP A 106 21.97 0.22 -9.90
N LEU A 107 21.95 -0.43 -11.07
CA LEU A 107 20.72 -0.59 -11.85
C LEU A 107 19.66 -1.40 -11.11
N ILE A 108 20.04 -2.51 -10.50
CA ILE A 108 19.13 -3.36 -9.70
C ILE A 108 18.58 -2.59 -8.50
N ALA A 109 19.43 -1.85 -7.79
CA ALA A 109 19.00 -1.02 -6.66
C ALA A 109 18.01 0.06 -7.12
N TRP A 110 18.28 0.72 -8.24
CA TRP A 110 17.38 1.72 -8.82
C TRP A 110 16.03 1.12 -9.25
N ILE A 111 16.03 -0.01 -9.98
CA ILE A 111 14.81 -0.74 -10.37
C ILE A 111 14.00 -1.15 -9.13
N THR A 112 14.67 -1.63 -8.08
CA THR A 112 14.00 -2.06 -6.84
C THR A 112 13.35 -0.88 -6.13
N ASN A 113 14.04 0.25 -6.03
CA ASN A 113 13.49 1.47 -5.44
C ASN A 113 12.31 2.02 -6.27
N PHE A 114 12.40 1.97 -7.60
CA PHE A 114 11.31 2.35 -8.49
C PHE A 114 10.06 1.51 -8.23
N VAL A 115 10.19 0.17 -8.22
CA VAL A 115 9.06 -0.74 -7.98
C VAL A 115 8.46 -0.57 -6.59
N GLN A 116 9.28 -0.28 -5.57
CA GLN A 116 8.77 0.03 -4.22
C GLN A 116 7.95 1.33 -4.20
N ARG A 117 8.30 2.32 -5.03
CA ARG A 117 7.65 3.62 -5.09
C ARG A 117 6.39 3.63 -5.95
N GLU A 118 6.48 3.10 -7.17
CA GLU A 118 5.43 3.15 -8.19
C GLU A 118 4.60 1.86 -8.29
N GLY A 119 5.07 0.79 -7.66
CA GLY A 119 4.43 -0.53 -7.69
C GLY A 119 4.92 -1.43 -8.83
N HIS A 120 4.49 -2.70 -8.75
CA HIS A 120 4.93 -3.77 -9.67
C HIS A 120 4.40 -3.64 -11.10
N ARG A 121 3.29 -2.92 -11.33
CA ARG A 121 2.69 -2.83 -12.65
C ARG A 121 2.16 -1.43 -12.92
N PRO A 122 2.38 -0.90 -14.13
CA PRO A 122 1.69 0.31 -14.56
C PRO A 122 0.18 0.03 -14.56
N GLN A 123 -0.60 0.94 -14.00
CA GLN A 123 -2.04 0.74 -13.87
C GLN A 123 -2.72 1.23 -15.15
N PRO A 124 -3.50 0.38 -15.85
CA PRO A 124 -4.30 0.86 -16.97
C PRO A 124 -5.25 1.95 -16.45
N ASN A 125 -5.40 3.02 -17.23
CA ASN A 125 -6.18 4.20 -16.90
C ASN A 125 -5.56 5.12 -15.84
N GLN A 126 -4.24 5.10 -15.63
CA GLN A 126 -3.59 6.22 -14.96
C GLN A 126 -3.60 7.46 -15.85
N ILE A 127 -3.85 8.61 -15.25
CA ILE A 127 -3.64 9.92 -15.86
C ILE A 127 -2.67 10.71 -14.99
N LEU A 128 -1.80 11.47 -15.64
CA LEU A 128 -0.97 12.45 -14.96
C LEU A 128 -1.83 13.70 -14.71
N ILE A 129 -1.97 14.14 -13.47
CA ILE A 129 -2.61 15.42 -13.14
C ILE A 129 -1.50 16.42 -12.83
N GLU A 130 -1.56 17.61 -13.45
CA GLU A 130 -0.66 18.72 -13.14
C GLU A 130 -1.36 19.69 -12.18
N PHE A 131 -0.76 19.99 -11.04
CA PHE A 131 -1.26 20.93 -10.07
C PHE A 131 -0.70 22.34 -10.33
N GLU A 132 -1.61 23.29 -10.53
CA GLU A 132 -1.29 24.70 -10.63
C GLU A 132 -1.47 25.36 -9.26
N PHE A 133 -0.37 25.88 -8.71
CA PHE A 133 -0.38 26.61 -7.46
C PHE A 133 -0.71 28.09 -7.72
N PRO A 134 -1.46 28.75 -6.81
CA PRO A 134 -1.72 30.16 -6.95
C PRO A 134 -0.43 30.94 -6.74
N ASN A 135 -0.16 31.94 -7.59
CA ASN A 135 1.03 32.79 -7.51
C ASN A 135 1.11 33.67 -6.25
N LYS A 136 0.18 33.54 -5.30
CA LYS A 136 0.12 34.35 -4.08
C LYS A 136 0.69 33.55 -2.90
N ASP A 137 1.38 34.25 -2.00
CA ASP A 137 1.87 33.74 -0.71
C ASP A 137 0.73 33.06 0.06
N CYS A 138 0.65 31.74 -0.08
CA CYS A 138 -0.36 30.91 0.58
C CYS A 138 0.12 30.42 1.96
N GLY A 139 1.26 30.92 2.45
CA GLY A 139 1.85 30.49 3.71
C GLY A 139 2.48 29.09 3.67
N PHE A 140 2.54 28.47 2.49
CA PHE A 140 3.22 27.21 2.25
C PHE A 140 4.50 27.43 1.47
N ASP A 141 5.47 26.54 1.65
CA ASP A 141 6.69 26.49 0.85
C ASP A 141 6.32 26.05 -0.59
N ILE A 142 6.02 27.03 -1.45
CA ILE A 142 5.58 26.83 -2.83
C ILE A 142 6.67 26.11 -3.64
N GLU A 143 7.94 26.36 -3.35
CA GLU A 143 9.04 25.72 -4.08
C GLU A 143 9.08 24.22 -3.80
N LYS A 144 8.84 23.81 -2.56
CA LYS A 144 8.69 22.39 -2.21
C LYS A 144 7.48 21.74 -2.87
N LEU A 145 6.37 22.49 -3.01
CA LEU A 145 5.16 22.01 -3.69
C LEU A 145 5.37 21.88 -5.22
N LYS A 146 6.08 22.83 -5.84
CA LYS A 146 6.41 22.81 -7.27
C LYS A 146 7.33 21.66 -7.66
N GLN A 147 8.18 21.16 -6.75
CA GLN A 147 9.03 19.98 -7.00
C GLN A 147 8.20 18.73 -7.37
N ARG A 148 6.92 18.68 -7.00
CA ARG A 148 5.98 17.63 -7.41
C ARG A 148 4.66 18.24 -7.87
N SER A 149 4.75 19.13 -8.86
CA SER A 149 3.58 19.72 -9.53
C SER A 149 2.79 18.71 -10.36
N SER A 150 3.17 17.45 -10.43
CA SER A 150 2.42 16.40 -11.12
C SER A 150 2.26 15.15 -10.28
N LEU A 151 1.12 14.46 -10.45
CA LEU A 151 0.78 13.22 -9.76
C LEU A 151 0.10 12.26 -10.72
N SER A 152 0.64 11.05 -10.85
CA SER A 152 -0.01 9.96 -11.60
C SER A 152 -1.10 9.33 -10.74
N VAL A 153 -2.35 9.36 -11.21
CA VAL A 153 -3.51 8.85 -10.48
C VAL A 153 -4.37 7.98 -11.38
N SER A 154 -4.98 6.94 -10.82
CA SER A 154 -5.96 6.15 -11.56
C SER A 154 -7.22 6.98 -11.84
N SER A 155 -7.73 6.91 -13.08
CA SER A 155 -8.88 7.71 -13.54
C SER A 155 -10.20 7.36 -12.84
N ILE A 156 -10.25 6.22 -12.15
CA ILE A 156 -11.41 5.76 -11.38
C ILE A 156 -11.31 6.09 -9.88
N VAL A 157 -10.16 6.59 -9.41
CA VAL A 157 -9.97 6.98 -8.01
C VAL A 157 -10.67 8.33 -7.76
N SER A 158 -11.34 8.45 -6.62
CA SER A 158 -12.05 9.67 -6.27
C SER A 158 -11.09 10.79 -5.88
N PHE A 159 -11.48 12.04 -6.15
CA PHE A 159 -10.70 13.19 -5.76
C PHE A 159 -10.52 13.29 -4.25
N HIS A 160 -11.42 12.75 -3.43
CA HIS A 160 -11.22 12.68 -1.99
C HIS A 160 -9.96 11.89 -1.62
N GLN A 161 -9.72 10.77 -2.30
CA GLN A 161 -8.52 9.97 -2.11
C GLN A 161 -7.29 10.69 -2.70
N ILE A 162 -7.39 11.22 -3.92
CA ILE A 162 -6.29 11.96 -4.58
C ILE A 162 -5.86 13.15 -3.72
N MET A 163 -6.80 13.92 -3.19
CA MET A 163 -6.58 15.04 -2.28
C MET A 163 -5.87 14.58 -1.01
N GLY A 164 -6.38 13.50 -0.38
CA GLY A 164 -5.78 12.96 0.83
C GLY A 164 -4.36 12.47 0.62
N ASP A 165 -4.08 11.79 -0.49
CA ASP A 165 -2.74 11.30 -0.84
C ASP A 165 -1.78 12.45 -1.11
N PHE A 166 -2.24 13.49 -1.83
CA PHE A 166 -1.48 14.72 -2.06
C PHE A 166 -1.15 15.44 -0.75
N GLU A 167 -2.14 15.67 0.11
CA GLU A 167 -1.97 16.36 1.40
C GLU A 167 -1.05 15.55 2.34
N ASN A 168 -1.25 14.24 2.44
CA ASN A 168 -0.39 13.36 3.24
C ASN A 168 1.06 13.37 2.75
N TYR A 169 1.28 13.36 1.43
CA TYR A 169 2.62 13.37 0.85
C TYR A 169 3.42 14.62 1.26
N PHE A 170 2.77 15.78 1.26
CA PHE A 170 3.40 17.03 1.69
C PHE A 170 3.28 17.30 3.20
N ASN A 171 2.71 16.35 3.96
CA ASN A 171 2.43 16.47 5.39
C ASN A 171 1.62 17.74 5.72
N LEU A 172 0.60 18.01 4.90
CA LEU A 172 -0.31 19.14 5.04
C LEU A 172 -1.53 18.73 5.86
N PRO A 173 -2.17 19.66 6.58
CA PRO A 173 -3.46 19.41 7.21
C PRO A 173 -4.51 18.94 6.17
N PRO A 174 -5.47 18.08 6.57
CA PRO A 174 -6.53 17.66 5.68
C PRO A 174 -7.41 18.86 5.27
N LYS A 175 -7.85 18.90 4.00
CA LYS A 175 -8.66 19.97 3.40
C LYS A 175 -7.96 21.33 3.35
N THR A 176 -6.64 21.32 3.20
CA THR A 176 -5.83 22.54 3.02
C THR A 176 -6.19 23.25 1.72
N PHE A 177 -6.50 22.49 0.67
CA PHE A 177 -6.81 23.04 -0.64
C PHE A 177 -8.21 22.64 -1.14
N THR A 178 -8.81 23.57 -1.89
CA THR A 178 -9.94 23.33 -2.79
C THR A 178 -9.39 23.14 -4.20
N PHE A 179 -9.77 22.05 -4.85
CA PHE A 179 -9.25 21.69 -6.17
C PHE A 179 -10.23 22.17 -7.23
N MET A 180 -9.76 22.87 -8.25
CA MET A 180 -10.57 23.43 -9.32
C MET A 180 -10.10 22.92 -10.68
N TYR A 181 -11.04 22.49 -11.51
CA TYR A 181 -10.77 22.05 -12.88
C TYR A 181 -11.77 22.69 -13.84
N ARG A 182 -11.25 23.30 -14.91
CA ARG A 182 -12.04 24.04 -15.91
C ARG A 182 -12.99 25.07 -15.27
N GLY A 183 -12.48 25.82 -14.28
CA GLY A 183 -13.25 26.86 -13.57
C GLY A 183 -14.32 26.33 -12.60
N ARG A 184 -14.39 25.02 -12.35
CA ARG A 184 -15.35 24.42 -11.42
C ARG A 184 -14.64 23.73 -10.27
N ILE A 185 -15.14 23.94 -9.06
CA ILE A 185 -14.69 23.20 -7.86
C ILE A 185 -15.00 21.71 -8.07
N ILE A 186 -13.97 20.88 -7.87
CA ILE A 186 -14.07 19.43 -7.91
C ILE A 186 -14.62 18.95 -6.57
N LYS A 187 -15.67 18.13 -6.61
CA LYS A 187 -16.23 17.47 -5.43
C LYS A 187 -15.39 16.22 -5.14
N GLY A 188 -15.16 15.92 -3.86
CA GLY A 188 -14.35 14.75 -3.47
C GLY A 188 -14.87 13.39 -3.98
N ILE A 189 -16.15 13.26 -4.30
CA ILE A 189 -16.72 12.02 -4.85
C ILE A 189 -16.45 11.83 -6.35
N GLU A 190 -16.05 12.88 -7.06
CA GLU A 190 -15.81 12.82 -8.50
C GLU A 190 -14.48 12.13 -8.77
N THR A 191 -14.37 11.47 -9.92
CA THR A 191 -13.15 10.81 -10.39
C THR A 191 -12.64 11.51 -11.65
N PRO A 192 -11.34 11.39 -12.00
CA PRO A 192 -10.85 11.99 -13.24
C PRO A 192 -11.62 11.53 -14.49
N ALA A 193 -12.01 10.25 -14.56
CA ALA A 193 -12.86 9.73 -15.63
C ALA A 193 -14.24 10.41 -15.67
N SER A 194 -14.88 10.63 -14.51
CA SER A 194 -16.18 11.32 -14.43
C SER A 194 -16.11 12.77 -14.90
N LEU A 195 -14.94 13.40 -14.77
CA LEU A 195 -14.64 14.76 -15.21
C LEU A 195 -14.12 14.83 -16.65
N LYS A 196 -13.97 13.68 -17.31
CA LYS A 196 -13.33 13.55 -18.63
C LYS A 196 -11.95 14.23 -18.65
N MET A 197 -11.19 14.03 -17.59
CA MET A 197 -9.82 14.52 -17.51
C MET A 197 -8.91 13.67 -18.40
N GLU A 198 -8.16 14.36 -19.24
CA GLU A 198 -7.08 13.78 -20.02
C GLU A 198 -5.78 13.81 -19.20
N SER A 199 -4.79 13.02 -19.61
CA SER A 199 -3.47 13.12 -18.99
C SER A 199 -2.85 14.51 -19.23
N LYS A 200 -2.15 15.03 -18.21
CA LYS A 200 -1.71 16.42 -18.06
C LYS A 200 -2.85 17.43 -17.87
N ALA A 201 -4.02 16.98 -17.41
CA ALA A 201 -5.05 17.89 -16.96
C ALA A 201 -4.53 18.79 -15.82
N LYS A 202 -4.65 20.11 -16.00
CA LYS A 202 -4.26 21.11 -15.02
C LYS A 202 -5.36 21.33 -13.98
N VAL A 203 -5.04 21.08 -12.72
CA VAL A 203 -5.93 21.27 -11.57
C VAL A 203 -5.38 22.39 -10.72
N GLN A 204 -6.16 23.46 -10.56
CA GLN A 204 -5.79 24.61 -9.75
C GLN A 204 -6.06 24.33 -8.28
N LEU A 205 -5.09 24.64 -7.43
CA LEU A 205 -5.20 24.51 -5.99
C LEU A 205 -5.52 25.87 -5.37
N ILE A 206 -6.59 25.96 -4.58
CA ILE A 206 -7.02 27.19 -3.90
C ILE A 206 -6.95 26.93 -2.38
N PRO A 207 -6.10 27.61 -1.61
CA PRO A 207 -6.04 27.45 -0.16
C PRO A 207 -7.40 27.71 0.48
N THR A 208 -7.91 26.78 1.29
CA THR A 208 -9.25 26.87 1.87
C THR A 208 -9.36 28.00 2.91
N ASN A 209 -8.24 28.44 3.49
CA ASN A 209 -8.19 29.62 4.38
C ASN A 209 -8.26 30.95 3.64
N SER A 210 -8.17 30.95 2.30
CA SER A 210 -8.38 32.13 1.47
C SER A 210 -9.87 32.24 1.10
N GLN A 211 -10.74 32.47 2.09
CA GLN A 211 -12.08 32.99 1.79
C GLN A 211 -11.95 34.44 1.30
N ILE A 212 -11.58 34.59 0.03
CA ILE A 212 -11.95 35.76 -0.75
C ILE A 212 -13.27 35.36 -1.43
N LEU A 213 -14.37 35.99 -1.02
CA LEU A 213 -15.63 35.97 -1.76
C LEU A 213 -15.35 36.32 -3.22
N PRO A 214 -15.86 35.57 -4.22
CA PRO A 214 -15.93 36.11 -5.56
C PRO A 214 -17.01 37.19 -5.61
N SER A 215 -16.63 38.44 -5.38
CA SER A 215 -17.37 39.59 -5.87
C SER A 215 -16.79 39.99 -7.24
N GLN A 216 -17.37 39.48 -8.33
CA GLN A 216 -17.72 40.29 -9.51
C GLN A 216 -18.46 39.48 -10.60
N PRO A 217 -19.32 40.14 -11.39
CA PRO A 217 -20.25 39.50 -12.32
C PRO A 217 -19.61 39.19 -13.68
N SER A 218 -19.97 38.05 -14.26
CA SER A 218 -19.64 37.74 -15.66
C SER A 218 -20.47 38.60 -16.64
N PRO A 219 -19.89 38.99 -17.79
CA PRO A 219 -20.63 39.67 -18.85
C PRO A 219 -21.61 38.72 -19.55
N ALA A 220 -22.78 39.26 -19.87
CA ALA A 220 -23.91 38.56 -20.47
C ALA A 220 -23.55 37.96 -21.85
N LEU A 221 -23.66 36.63 -21.96
CA LEU A 221 -23.78 35.96 -23.25
C LEU A 221 -25.26 35.93 -23.65
N LYS A 222 -25.56 36.50 -24.82
CA LYS A 222 -26.89 36.52 -25.44
C LYS A 222 -27.38 35.09 -25.70
N THR A 223 -28.43 34.67 -25.00
CA THR A 223 -29.21 33.48 -25.36
C THR A 223 -30.33 33.87 -26.32
N THR A 224 -30.30 33.31 -27.52
CA THR A 224 -31.40 33.33 -28.49
C THR A 224 -32.58 32.51 -27.96
N LYS A 225 -33.77 33.09 -28.05
CA LYS A 225 -35.06 32.52 -27.63
C LYS A 225 -35.46 31.39 -28.60
N TYR A 226 -35.84 30.22 -28.07
CA TYR A 226 -36.73 29.28 -28.72
C TYR A 226 -37.95 29.04 -27.82
N ALA A 227 -39.14 29.21 -28.40
CA ALA A 227 -40.44 29.15 -27.74
C ALA A 227 -40.89 27.72 -27.43
N PRO A 228 -41.71 27.49 -26.38
CA PRO A 228 -42.28 26.18 -26.09
C PRO A 228 -43.59 25.95 -26.86
N LYS A 229 -43.72 24.74 -27.43
CA LYS A 229 -44.99 24.23 -27.99
C LYS A 229 -45.59 23.22 -27.02
N THR A 230 -46.82 23.50 -26.63
CA THR A 230 -47.75 22.71 -25.81
C THR A 230 -48.11 21.41 -26.52
N ALA A 231 -48.15 20.27 -25.80
CA ALA A 231 -48.94 19.11 -26.19
C ALA A 231 -49.28 18.24 -24.97
N ALA A 232 -50.46 17.62 -25.06
CA ALA A 232 -51.32 17.22 -23.96
C ALA A 232 -51.01 15.85 -23.33
N LYS A 233 -51.55 15.71 -22.12
CA LYS A 233 -51.75 14.51 -21.29
C LYS A 233 -52.61 13.45 -22.02
N PRO A 234 -52.39 12.15 -21.75
CA PRO A 234 -53.54 11.29 -21.45
C PRO A 234 -53.37 10.40 -20.21
N ALA A 235 -54.50 9.83 -19.84
CA ALA A 235 -54.89 9.29 -18.54
C ALA A 235 -54.35 7.89 -18.18
N ALA A 236 -54.54 7.58 -16.90
CA ALA A 236 -54.15 6.39 -16.19
C ALA A 236 -54.94 5.12 -16.56
N VAL A 237 -54.30 3.96 -16.34
CA VAL A 237 -54.96 2.66 -16.17
C VAL A 237 -54.30 1.95 -14.97
N PRO A 238 -55.05 1.43 -13.98
CA PRO A 238 -54.49 0.76 -12.82
C PRO A 238 -54.31 -0.75 -13.09
N LYS A 239 -53.19 -1.33 -12.64
CA LYS A 239 -53.00 -2.79 -12.59
C LYS A 239 -52.78 -3.28 -11.16
N ILE A 240 -53.80 -4.04 -10.75
CA ILE A 240 -53.95 -5.14 -9.79
C ILE A 240 -52.65 -5.67 -9.14
N VAL A 241 -52.74 -5.77 -7.81
CA VAL A 241 -51.80 -6.39 -6.86
C VAL A 241 -52.03 -7.91 -6.81
N ASN A 242 -50.94 -8.68 -6.71
CA ASN A 242 -50.95 -9.95 -5.97
C ASN A 242 -49.57 -10.20 -5.30
N PRO A 243 -49.52 -10.81 -4.10
CA PRO A 243 -48.32 -10.81 -3.25
C PRO A 243 -47.54 -12.15 -3.27
N ALA A 244 -46.38 -12.11 -2.60
CA ALA A 244 -45.57 -13.21 -2.09
C ALA A 244 -44.50 -13.82 -3.01
N ALA A 245 -43.29 -13.24 -2.93
CA ALA A 245 -42.04 -13.99 -2.88
C ALA A 245 -40.99 -13.13 -2.15
N SER A 246 -40.42 -13.65 -1.07
CA SER A 246 -39.41 -12.98 -0.25
C SER A 246 -38.11 -12.81 -1.04
N ASN A 247 -37.98 -11.66 -1.71
CA ASN A 247 -36.76 -11.29 -2.39
C ASN A 247 -35.68 -10.91 -1.37
N PRO A 248 -34.41 -11.32 -1.58
CA PRO A 248 -33.29 -10.91 -0.73
C PRO A 248 -33.15 -9.38 -0.69
N PRO A 249 -32.67 -8.81 0.43
CA PRO A 249 -32.72 -7.38 0.67
C PRO A 249 -31.97 -6.62 -0.44
N LYS A 250 -32.70 -5.74 -1.13
CA LYS A 250 -32.15 -4.82 -2.14
C LYS A 250 -30.93 -4.09 -1.54
N LYS A 251 -29.75 -4.32 -2.12
CA LYS A 251 -28.53 -3.56 -1.85
C LYS A 251 -28.83 -2.08 -2.11
N GLY A 252 -28.92 -1.26 -1.05
CA GLY A 252 -29.23 0.17 -1.13
C GLY A 252 -30.29 0.71 -0.15
N GLY A 253 -30.85 -0.12 0.74
CA GLY A 253 -31.80 0.33 1.76
C GLY A 253 -31.19 1.24 2.83
N GLN A 254 -31.98 2.16 3.38
CA GLN A 254 -31.65 2.90 4.60
C GLN A 254 -32.32 2.25 5.82
N VAL A 255 -31.73 2.42 7.00
CA VAL A 255 -32.25 1.96 8.29
C VAL A 255 -32.15 3.10 9.30
N THR A 256 -33.21 3.34 10.08
CA THR A 256 -33.17 4.30 11.19
C THR A 256 -32.65 3.59 12.41
N LEU A 257 -31.57 4.07 13.02
CA LEU A 257 -31.00 3.51 14.24
C LEU A 257 -31.14 4.50 15.40
N ILE A 258 -31.16 3.99 16.62
CA ILE A 258 -31.20 4.77 17.86
C ILE A 258 -29.83 4.67 18.53
N PHE A 259 -29.14 5.80 18.68
CA PHE A 259 -27.91 5.89 19.46
C PHE A 259 -28.23 6.32 20.89
N VAL A 260 -27.84 5.51 21.89
CA VAL A 260 -27.98 5.83 23.31
C VAL A 260 -26.63 6.29 23.85
N ASP A 261 -26.57 7.54 24.33
CA ASP A 261 -25.35 8.13 24.87
C ASP A 261 -24.99 7.61 26.29
N LEU A 262 -23.93 8.15 26.89
CA LEU A 262 -23.50 7.77 28.24
C LEU A 262 -24.47 8.19 29.35
N ASN A 263 -25.35 9.14 29.08
CA ASN A 263 -26.35 9.67 30.01
C ASN A 263 -27.73 8.99 29.82
N GLY A 264 -27.86 8.07 28.86
CA GLY A 264 -29.12 7.43 28.50
C GLY A 264 -29.97 8.22 27.50
N GLY A 265 -29.46 9.31 26.94
CA GLY A 265 -30.12 10.10 25.90
C GLY A 265 -30.21 9.34 24.58
N GLU A 266 -31.40 9.30 23.98
CA GLU A 266 -31.68 8.63 22.71
C GLU A 266 -31.63 9.57 21.50
N HIS A 267 -30.86 9.19 20.49
CA HIS A 267 -30.70 9.98 19.26
C HIS A 267 -31.01 9.13 18.03
N LYS A 268 -32.16 9.38 17.40
CA LYS A 268 -32.60 8.65 16.20
C LYS A 268 -31.95 9.24 14.95
N THR A 269 -31.39 8.41 14.07
CA THR A 269 -30.77 8.87 12.83
C THR A 269 -30.83 7.79 11.75
N THR A 270 -31.05 8.19 10.51
CA THR A 270 -31.08 7.28 9.36
C THR A 270 -29.68 7.05 8.79
N VAL A 271 -29.32 5.80 8.55
CA VAL A 271 -28.03 5.38 7.99
C VAL A 271 -28.26 4.41 6.82
N LYS A 272 -27.39 4.44 5.81
CA LYS A 272 -27.44 3.46 4.71
C LYS A 272 -26.96 2.10 5.23
N ARG A 273 -27.65 1.02 4.82
CA ARG A 273 -27.36 -0.35 5.31
C ARG A 273 -25.99 -0.89 4.90
N ASP A 274 -25.40 -0.35 3.84
CA ASP A 274 -24.11 -0.75 3.26
C ASP A 274 -22.93 0.11 3.74
N ARG A 275 -23.17 1.14 4.55
CA ARG A 275 -22.12 2.01 5.08
C ARG A 275 -21.60 1.46 6.41
N GLN A 276 -20.29 1.45 6.59
CA GLN A 276 -19.69 1.09 7.88
C GLN A 276 -20.17 2.01 9.00
N LEU A 277 -20.42 1.44 10.18
CA LEU A 277 -20.94 2.17 11.33
C LEU A 277 -19.97 3.22 11.89
N LYS A 278 -18.66 3.06 11.66
CA LYS A 278 -17.59 3.96 12.16
C LYS A 278 -17.90 5.43 11.91
N PHE A 279 -18.16 5.80 10.66
CA PHE A 279 -18.40 7.20 10.30
C PHE A 279 -19.67 7.74 10.94
N TRP A 280 -20.74 6.93 10.97
CA TRP A 280 -22.00 7.33 11.58
C TRP A 280 -21.86 7.53 13.09
N LEU A 281 -21.17 6.61 13.79
CA LEU A 281 -20.90 6.71 15.22
C LEU A 281 -19.97 7.89 15.55
N GLN A 282 -18.96 8.15 14.71
CA GLN A 282 -18.07 9.29 14.88
C GLN A 282 -18.83 10.62 14.73
N ASP A 283 -19.72 10.73 13.75
CA ASP A 283 -20.59 11.91 13.58
C ASP A 283 -21.50 12.11 14.82
N ARG A 284 -22.05 11.03 15.39
CA ARG A 284 -22.87 11.10 16.62
C ARG A 284 -22.04 11.53 17.83
N CYS A 285 -20.84 10.94 18.01
CA CYS A 285 -19.95 11.30 19.11
C CYS A 285 -19.53 12.77 19.02
N ASN A 286 -19.17 13.25 17.83
CA ASN A 286 -18.81 14.64 17.59
C ASN A 286 -19.97 15.61 17.92
N ALA A 287 -21.19 15.28 17.50
CA ALA A 287 -22.38 16.10 17.80
C ALA A 287 -22.64 16.20 19.32
N LEU A 288 -22.28 15.17 20.08
CA LEU A 288 -22.46 15.09 21.53
C LEU A 288 -21.20 15.46 22.33
N LYS A 289 -20.13 15.93 21.65
CA LYS A 289 -18.82 16.24 22.25
C LYS A 289 -18.22 15.06 23.05
N LEU A 290 -18.42 13.84 22.56
CA LEU A 290 -17.86 12.61 23.13
C LEU A 290 -16.59 12.20 22.37
N ASP A 291 -15.60 11.70 23.11
CA ASP A 291 -14.34 11.20 22.54
C ASP A 291 -14.50 9.76 22.02
N PHE A 292 -14.65 9.62 20.69
CA PHE A 292 -14.88 8.33 20.01
C PHE A 292 -13.84 7.27 20.40
N ASP A 293 -12.57 7.64 20.56
CA ASP A 293 -11.48 6.70 20.82
C ASP A 293 -11.52 6.12 22.24
N LYS A 294 -12.24 6.77 23.17
CA LYS A 294 -12.44 6.32 24.55
C LYS A 294 -13.73 5.52 24.74
N LEU A 295 -14.46 5.22 23.68
CA LEU A 295 -15.78 4.59 23.74
C LEU A 295 -15.82 3.21 23.06
N ASN A 296 -16.64 2.34 23.61
CA ASN A 296 -17.06 1.07 23.01
C ASN A 296 -18.57 1.14 22.72
N PHE A 297 -19.01 0.38 21.72
CA PHE A 297 -20.41 0.37 21.29
C PHE A 297 -20.99 -1.03 21.43
N ARG A 298 -22.20 -1.13 21.99
CA ARG A 298 -22.93 -2.39 22.17
C ARG A 298 -24.21 -2.41 21.36
N TYR A 299 -24.47 -3.54 20.71
CA TYR A 299 -25.73 -3.87 20.03
C TYR A 299 -26.17 -5.26 20.51
N LYS A 300 -27.43 -5.42 20.91
CA LYS A 300 -27.95 -6.67 21.52
C LYS A 300 -27.03 -7.22 22.60
N GLU A 301 -26.60 -6.34 23.51
CA GLU A 301 -25.69 -6.65 24.63
C GLU A 301 -24.28 -7.17 24.23
N ARG A 302 -23.90 -7.14 22.94
CA ARG A 302 -22.57 -7.52 22.46
C ARG A 302 -21.79 -6.32 21.96
N PHE A 303 -20.48 -6.30 22.16
CA PHE A 303 -19.62 -5.30 21.53
C PHE A 303 -19.60 -5.50 20.01
N ILE A 304 -19.77 -4.41 19.28
CA ILE A 304 -19.72 -4.43 17.82
C ILE A 304 -18.40 -3.86 17.31
N SER A 305 -17.91 -4.45 16.21
CA SER A 305 -16.85 -3.82 15.43
C SER A 305 -17.45 -2.66 14.63
N VAL A 306 -16.89 -1.47 14.80
CA VAL A 306 -17.33 -0.26 14.08
C VAL A 306 -17.09 -0.33 12.57
N GLU A 307 -16.23 -1.24 12.12
CA GLU A 307 -15.95 -1.47 10.70
C GLU A 307 -17.06 -2.27 10.00
N LYS A 308 -18.02 -2.83 10.75
CA LYS A 308 -19.16 -3.55 10.18
C LYS A 308 -20.28 -2.61 9.72
N THR A 309 -21.05 -3.06 8.75
CA THR A 309 -22.24 -2.35 8.24
C THR A 309 -23.52 -2.76 9.00
N PRO A 310 -24.58 -1.94 9.00
CA PRO A 310 -25.87 -2.35 9.56
C PRO A 310 -26.42 -3.63 8.93
N ALA A 311 -26.18 -3.88 7.63
CA ALA A 311 -26.59 -5.12 6.96
C ALA A 311 -25.87 -6.35 7.53
N GLU A 312 -24.56 -6.27 7.75
CA GLU A 312 -23.75 -7.36 8.32
C GLU A 312 -24.09 -7.68 9.78
N LEU A 313 -24.64 -6.71 10.49
CA LEU A 313 -25.12 -6.85 11.87
C LEU A 313 -26.62 -7.19 11.94
N GLU A 314 -27.27 -7.39 10.79
CA GLU A 314 -28.70 -7.68 10.68
C GLU A 314 -29.59 -6.64 11.40
N MET A 315 -29.17 -5.38 11.35
CA MET A 315 -29.86 -4.31 12.06
C MET A 315 -31.15 -3.89 11.35
N SER A 316 -32.20 -3.79 12.13
CA SER A 316 -33.53 -3.35 11.73
C SER A 316 -33.79 -1.90 12.12
N THR A 317 -34.83 -1.31 11.54
CA THR A 317 -35.23 0.06 11.88
C THR A 317 -35.65 0.10 13.35
N ASN A 318 -35.18 1.14 14.05
CA ASN A 318 -35.30 1.37 15.49
C ASN A 318 -34.41 0.48 16.39
N ASP A 319 -33.45 -0.24 15.81
CA ASP A 319 -32.44 -0.93 16.62
C ASP A 319 -31.55 0.06 17.40
N ILE A 320 -31.17 -0.36 18.61
CA ILE A 320 -30.47 0.47 19.58
C ILE A 320 -28.98 0.11 19.65
N ILE A 321 -28.11 1.11 19.48
CA ILE A 321 -26.67 1.03 19.79
C ILE A 321 -26.40 1.83 21.05
N LYS A 322 -25.90 1.17 22.10
CA LYS A 322 -25.54 1.79 23.38
C LYS A 322 -24.05 2.14 23.41
N CYS A 323 -23.74 3.35 23.84
CA CYS A 323 -22.38 3.82 24.09
C CYS A 323 -21.90 3.40 25.50
N CYS A 324 -20.65 2.96 25.64
CA CYS A 324 -20.03 2.60 26.92
C CYS A 324 -18.59 3.13 26.99
N LYS A 325 -18.11 3.50 28.18
CA LYS A 325 -16.68 3.86 28.35
C LYS A 325 -15.80 2.63 28.13
N LYS A 326 -14.68 2.81 27.41
CA LYS A 326 -13.62 1.79 27.38
C LYS A 326 -13.09 1.61 28.80
N PRO A 327 -12.86 0.36 29.25
CA PRO A 327 -12.17 0.14 30.51
C PRO A 327 -10.79 0.79 30.40
N THR A 328 -10.55 1.82 31.20
CA THR A 328 -9.21 2.37 31.34
C THR A 328 -8.31 1.25 31.86
N PRO A 329 -7.17 0.97 31.20
CA PRO A 329 -6.18 0.07 31.79
C PRO A 329 -5.86 0.62 33.17
N LYS A 330 -6.12 -0.17 34.22
CA LYS A 330 -5.78 0.24 35.58
C LYS A 330 -4.31 0.66 35.58
N PRO A 331 -3.96 1.83 36.16
CA PRO A 331 -2.56 2.15 36.37
C PRO A 331 -1.93 0.97 37.09
N LYS A 332 -0.83 0.47 36.54
CA LYS A 332 -0.05 -0.57 37.20
C LYS A 332 0.53 0.08 38.43
N ASP A 333 -0.03 -0.23 39.60
CA ASP A 333 0.56 0.13 40.87
C ASP A 333 2.01 -0.36 40.87
N GLU A 334 2.88 0.58 41.23
CA GLU A 334 4.30 0.40 41.38
C GLU A 334 4.59 -0.62 42.50
N ASN A 335 5.59 -1.46 42.24
CA ASN A 335 6.27 -2.41 43.14
C ASN A 335 5.57 -3.76 43.41
N PRO A 336 6.11 -4.88 42.90
CA PRO A 336 5.90 -6.17 43.54
C PRO A 336 6.70 -6.22 44.86
N PRO A 337 6.12 -6.71 45.97
CA PRO A 337 6.89 -6.92 47.19
C PRO A 337 7.90 -8.05 46.98
N THR A 338 9.13 -7.78 47.38
CA THR A 338 10.21 -8.74 47.53
C THR A 338 9.78 -9.87 48.47
N TYR A 339 9.55 -11.07 47.94
CA TYR A 339 9.36 -12.27 48.76
C TYR A 339 10.72 -12.97 48.96
N ALA A 340 11.08 -13.07 50.24
CA ALA A 340 12.21 -13.82 50.74
C ALA A 340 12.04 -15.33 50.49
N GLN A 341 13.19 -16.00 50.35
CA GLN A 341 13.34 -17.45 50.34
C GLN A 341 12.70 -18.06 51.59
N GLY A 342 11.85 -19.07 51.40
CA GLY A 342 11.29 -19.91 52.45
C GLY A 342 11.05 -21.31 51.93
N GLN A 343 11.86 -22.25 52.43
CA GLN A 343 11.76 -23.68 52.20
C GLN A 343 10.38 -24.21 52.61
N TYR A 344 9.75 -25.03 51.78
CA TYR A 344 8.79 -26.04 52.24
C TYR A 344 8.82 -27.27 51.33
N THR A 345 9.30 -28.37 51.92
CA THR A 345 9.15 -29.76 51.49
C THR A 345 7.72 -30.23 51.76
N GLY A 346 7.11 -30.99 50.85
CA GLY A 346 5.83 -31.65 51.14
C GLY A 346 5.23 -32.36 49.93
N GLN A 347 5.36 -33.68 49.93
CA GLN A 347 4.82 -34.63 48.96
C GLN A 347 3.29 -34.58 48.87
N TYR A 348 2.72 -34.78 47.67
CA TYR A 348 1.53 -35.62 47.47
C TYR A 348 1.52 -36.19 46.06
N GLN A 349 1.50 -37.52 45.98
CA GLN A 349 1.27 -38.31 44.78
C GLN A 349 -0.21 -38.26 44.38
N SER A 350 -0.50 -38.33 43.08
CA SER A 350 -1.49 -39.30 42.57
C SER A 350 -1.15 -39.71 41.13
N GLN A 351 -1.03 -41.03 40.96
CA GLN A 351 -0.90 -41.75 39.69
C GLN A 351 -2.30 -41.99 39.11
N ILE A 352 -2.47 -41.91 37.79
CA ILE A 352 -3.29 -42.89 37.04
C ILE A 352 -2.56 -43.25 35.74
N GLN A 353 -2.41 -44.55 35.56
CA GLN A 353 -1.70 -45.30 34.53
C GLN A 353 -2.38 -45.30 33.15
N SER A 354 -1.52 -45.53 32.16
CA SER A 354 -1.77 -45.98 30.80
C SER A 354 -2.27 -47.43 30.74
N GLN A 355 -3.06 -47.81 29.73
CA GLN A 355 -2.87 -49.02 28.88
C GLN A 355 -4.07 -49.36 27.97
N LYS A 356 -3.74 -50.10 26.88
CA LYS A 356 -4.56 -50.96 25.99
C LYS A 356 -5.14 -50.30 24.72
N LEU A 357 -5.08 -50.91 23.53
CA LEU A 357 -4.39 -52.10 22.98
C LEU A 357 -4.49 -52.04 21.44
N GLN A 358 -3.51 -52.59 20.73
CA GLN A 358 -3.59 -52.96 19.30
C GLN A 358 -4.35 -54.29 19.10
N GLN A 359 -4.87 -54.50 17.87
CA GLN A 359 -4.87 -55.72 17.02
C GLN A 359 -6.16 -55.76 16.13
N HIS A 360 -6.06 -55.66 14.78
CA HIS A 360 -6.00 -56.73 13.76
C HIS A 360 -7.37 -57.47 13.58
N ILE A 361 -7.99 -57.82 12.44
CA ILE A 361 -7.68 -58.08 11.00
C ILE A 361 -9.04 -58.19 10.22
N ASN A 362 -9.13 -57.80 8.93
CA ASN A 362 -9.75 -58.53 7.77
C ASN A 362 -10.29 -57.62 6.62
N SER A 363 -9.55 -57.60 5.49
CA SER A 363 -9.90 -57.93 4.07
C SER A 363 -11.31 -57.61 3.47
N PRO A 364 -11.53 -57.55 2.12
CA PRO A 364 -10.71 -58.13 1.04
C PRO A 364 -10.57 -57.37 -0.31
N ILE A 365 -9.76 -58.03 -1.15
CA ILE A 365 -9.36 -57.84 -2.55
C ILE A 365 -10.51 -58.16 -3.55
N LEU A 366 -10.59 -57.42 -4.66
CA LEU A 366 -11.20 -57.82 -5.95
C LEU A 366 -10.37 -57.16 -7.08
N LYS A 367 -9.44 -57.90 -7.70
CA LYS A 367 -9.55 -58.59 -9.01
C LYS A 367 -9.89 -57.67 -10.20
N THR A 368 -8.89 -57.51 -11.07
CA THR A 368 -8.97 -57.15 -12.50
C THR A 368 -9.84 -58.12 -13.31
N PRO A 369 -10.22 -57.74 -14.54
CA PRO A 369 -9.80 -58.56 -15.67
C PRO A 369 -9.20 -57.79 -16.86
N ASN A 370 -8.28 -58.49 -17.52
CA ASN A 370 -7.62 -58.20 -18.78
C ASN A 370 -8.52 -58.46 -20.00
N SER A 371 -7.98 -58.10 -21.18
CA SER A 371 -8.21 -58.65 -22.54
C SER A 371 -9.15 -57.82 -23.43
N PHE A 372 -8.96 -57.59 -24.73
CA PHE A 372 -8.24 -58.26 -25.83
C PHE A 372 -7.81 -57.22 -26.92
N GLN A 373 -6.71 -57.55 -27.63
CA GLN A 373 -6.37 -57.44 -29.08
C GLN A 373 -7.21 -56.52 -30.03
N GLN A 374 -6.73 -55.88 -31.10
CA GLN A 374 -5.82 -56.18 -32.25
C GLN A 374 -5.64 -54.81 -32.98
N GLY A 375 -4.48 -54.40 -33.52
CA GLY A 375 -4.02 -54.71 -34.88
C GLY A 375 -3.77 -53.43 -35.73
N ASN A 376 -2.48 -53.15 -36.03
CA ASN A 376 -1.79 -52.53 -37.20
C ASN A 376 -2.57 -51.79 -38.34
N PRO A 377 -1.90 -51.02 -39.25
CA PRO A 377 -0.55 -50.41 -39.29
C PRO A 377 -0.46 -48.95 -39.85
N LEU A 378 0.79 -48.46 -39.98
CA LEU A 378 1.32 -47.28 -40.71
C LEU A 378 0.72 -46.96 -42.10
N PRO A 379 0.96 -45.72 -42.59
CA PRO A 379 1.94 -45.49 -43.67
C PRO A 379 2.87 -44.29 -43.34
N LYS A 380 4.21 -44.43 -43.28
CA LYS A 380 5.21 -44.33 -44.37
C LYS A 380 4.83 -43.37 -45.51
N ASP A 381 5.39 -42.17 -45.50
CA ASP A 381 6.33 -41.68 -46.53
C ASP A 381 6.56 -40.18 -46.38
N PHE A 382 7.78 -39.75 -46.00
CA PHE A 382 8.35 -38.48 -46.46
C PHE A 382 9.87 -38.51 -46.28
N LYS A 383 10.60 -38.52 -47.41
CA LYS A 383 12.05 -38.35 -47.49
C LYS A 383 12.35 -36.86 -47.59
N VAL A 384 13.36 -36.37 -46.87
CA VAL A 384 14.13 -35.18 -47.25
C VAL A 384 15.61 -35.49 -47.09
N GLN A 385 16.33 -35.27 -48.18
CA GLN A 385 17.77 -35.44 -48.35
C GLN A 385 18.56 -34.30 -47.70
N ASP A 386 19.73 -34.68 -47.19
CA ASP A 386 21.04 -34.02 -47.27
C ASP A 386 21.13 -32.48 -47.12
N PHE A 387 21.74 -32.04 -46.01
CA PHE A 387 22.89 -31.13 -46.05
C PHE A 387 23.69 -31.23 -44.73
N VAL A 388 24.92 -31.69 -44.85
CA VAL A 388 25.99 -31.68 -43.83
C VAL A 388 26.78 -30.37 -44.03
N PRO A 389 27.26 -29.70 -42.96
CA PRO A 389 28.68 -29.89 -42.64
C PRO A 389 28.97 -30.10 -41.15
N LYS A 390 29.95 -30.99 -40.97
CA LYS A 390 30.74 -31.29 -39.77
C LYS A 390 31.21 -30.03 -39.04
N CYS A 391 31.09 -30.04 -37.71
CA CYS A 391 32.15 -29.58 -36.82
C CYS A 391 32.16 -30.46 -35.56
N VAL A 392 33.34 -31.02 -35.29
CA VAL A 392 33.67 -31.96 -34.23
C VAL A 392 34.20 -31.16 -33.03
N ALA A 393 33.65 -31.35 -31.83
CA ALA A 393 34.42 -31.28 -30.57
C ALA A 393 33.62 -31.80 -29.36
N LYS A 394 34.02 -33.00 -28.91
CA LYS A 394 34.13 -33.53 -27.55
C LYS A 394 33.23 -32.94 -26.43
N ALA A 395 32.38 -33.82 -25.89
CA ALA A 395 31.91 -33.78 -24.50
C ALA A 395 33.05 -34.07 -23.50
N PRO A 396 32.86 -33.72 -22.22
CA PRO A 396 32.68 -34.82 -21.27
C PRO A 396 31.43 -34.68 -20.38
N THR A 397 30.96 -35.87 -20.01
CA THR A 397 29.81 -36.22 -19.20
C THR A 397 30.04 -36.04 -17.69
N SER A 398 28.93 -36.14 -16.94
CA SER A 398 28.77 -36.24 -15.47
C SER A 398 28.54 -34.90 -14.76
N SER A 399 27.61 -34.76 -13.80
CA SER A 399 26.82 -35.72 -13.03
C SER A 399 25.59 -35.04 -12.42
N ASN A 400 24.56 -35.85 -12.18
CA ASN A 400 23.33 -35.60 -11.43
C ASN A 400 23.51 -34.75 -10.15
N ALA A 401 22.57 -33.84 -9.91
CA ALA A 401 22.21 -33.39 -8.57
C ALA A 401 20.70 -33.11 -8.49
N ASN A 402 20.10 -33.67 -7.44
CA ASN A 402 18.68 -33.72 -7.13
C ASN A 402 18.00 -32.35 -7.02
N THR A 403 16.94 -32.13 -7.80
CA THR A 403 16.03 -31.00 -7.61
C THR A 403 14.93 -31.41 -6.64
N THR A 404 14.97 -30.86 -5.43
CA THR A 404 13.87 -30.95 -4.46
C THR A 404 12.84 -29.90 -4.82
N THR A 405 11.73 -30.34 -5.41
CA THR A 405 10.56 -29.51 -5.74
C THR A 405 9.96 -28.93 -4.46
N THR A 406 10.21 -27.66 -4.20
CA THR A 406 9.52 -26.91 -3.14
C THR A 406 8.41 -26.10 -3.79
N ASN A 407 7.17 -26.58 -3.65
CA ASN A 407 5.98 -25.93 -4.17
C ASN A 407 5.73 -24.62 -3.40
N ASN A 408 5.91 -23.48 -4.07
CA ASN A 408 5.47 -22.18 -3.58
C ASN A 408 3.95 -22.06 -3.72
N SER A 409 3.23 -22.37 -2.64
CA SER A 409 1.81 -22.09 -2.50
C SER A 409 1.60 -20.63 -2.11
N THR A 410 0.92 -19.88 -2.97
CA THR A 410 0.45 -18.51 -2.74
C THR A 410 -0.33 -18.45 -1.44
N SER A 411 0.24 -17.78 -0.43
CA SER A 411 -0.27 -17.79 0.94
C SER A 411 -1.47 -16.85 1.08
N GLN A 412 -2.66 -17.41 1.27
CA GLN A 412 -3.85 -16.68 1.71
C GLN A 412 -3.72 -16.34 3.20
N ALA A 413 -4.13 -15.13 3.58
CA ALA A 413 -4.19 -14.71 4.98
C ALA A 413 -5.08 -15.67 5.79
N THR A 414 -4.50 -16.34 6.78
CA THR A 414 -5.23 -17.30 7.62
C THR A 414 -6.09 -16.57 8.64
N SER A 415 -7.42 -16.70 8.53
CA SER A 415 -8.39 -16.16 9.50
C SER A 415 -8.49 -16.95 10.81
N ASN A 416 -7.70 -18.02 10.96
CA ASN A 416 -7.71 -18.87 12.15
C ASN A 416 -6.81 -18.27 13.26
N PRO A 417 -7.33 -17.87 14.43
CA PRO A 417 -6.55 -17.27 15.52
C PRO A 417 -5.49 -18.22 16.12
N ASN A 418 -5.65 -19.53 15.92
CA ASN A 418 -4.69 -20.55 16.36
C ASN A 418 -3.65 -20.91 15.29
N ALA A 419 -3.73 -20.34 14.09
CA ALA A 419 -2.73 -20.56 13.05
C ALA A 419 -1.36 -20.03 13.52
N LYS A 420 -0.29 -20.73 13.15
CA LYS A 420 1.08 -20.25 13.38
C LYS A 420 1.50 -19.40 12.18
N VAL A 421 1.89 -18.16 12.44
CA VAL A 421 2.45 -17.24 11.45
C VAL A 421 3.96 -17.22 11.63
N THR A 422 4.69 -17.51 10.56
CA THR A 422 6.17 -17.47 10.57
C THR A 422 6.67 -16.34 9.70
N PHE A 423 7.38 -15.37 10.26
CA PHE A 423 7.85 -14.18 9.56
C PHE A 423 9.36 -13.97 9.80
N ASN A 424 10.00 -13.23 8.90
CA ASN A 424 11.41 -12.87 8.98
C ASN A 424 11.57 -11.47 9.55
N ILE A 425 12.61 -11.25 10.33
CA ILE A 425 12.90 -9.97 10.97
C ILE A 425 14.27 -9.50 10.53
N ILE A 426 14.33 -8.33 9.91
CA ILE A 426 15.57 -7.70 9.45
C ILE A 426 15.89 -6.52 10.35
N GLY A 427 16.99 -6.61 11.08
CA GLY A 427 17.47 -5.59 12.01
C GLY A 427 18.76 -4.89 11.56
N PRO A 428 19.26 -3.94 12.37
CA PRO A 428 20.60 -3.37 12.16
C PRO A 428 21.68 -4.46 12.27
N LYS A 429 22.88 -4.18 11.75
CA LYS A 429 24.05 -5.09 11.81
C LYS A 429 23.80 -6.47 11.16
N LYS A 430 22.98 -6.53 10.10
CA LYS A 430 22.65 -7.78 9.37
C LYS A 430 21.97 -8.84 10.25
N ILE A 431 21.22 -8.41 11.26
CA ILE A 431 20.35 -9.32 12.02
C ILE A 431 19.24 -9.80 11.08
N GLU A 432 19.19 -11.11 10.84
CA GLU A 432 18.10 -11.78 10.13
C GLU A 432 17.63 -12.96 10.99
N GLU A 433 16.42 -12.85 11.55
CA GLU A 433 15.85 -13.90 12.40
C GLU A 433 14.46 -14.30 11.92
N LYS A 434 14.22 -15.62 11.84
CA LYS A 434 12.91 -16.19 11.56
C LYS A 434 12.16 -16.45 12.86
N LYS A 435 10.95 -15.87 13.00
CA LYS A 435 10.11 -16.00 14.19
C LYS A 435 8.76 -16.62 13.85
N THR A 436 8.31 -17.54 14.69
CA THR A 436 6.97 -18.16 14.59
C THR A 436 6.16 -17.85 15.84
N ILE A 437 4.98 -17.25 15.68
CA ILE A 437 4.02 -16.99 16.76
C ILE A 437 2.60 -17.40 16.32
N ARG A 438 1.65 -17.52 17.25
CA ARG A 438 0.24 -17.72 16.86
C ARG A 438 -0.34 -16.42 16.32
N ALA A 439 -1.28 -16.51 15.39
CA ALA A 439 -1.93 -15.37 14.75
C ALA A 439 -2.62 -14.44 15.76
N SER A 440 -3.04 -14.97 16.91
CA SER A 440 -3.66 -14.25 18.04
C SER A 440 -2.69 -13.78 19.13
N THR A 441 -1.39 -14.11 19.04
CA THR A 441 -0.40 -13.70 20.05
C THR A 441 0.12 -12.30 19.73
N SER A 442 0.17 -11.41 20.74
CA SER A 442 0.72 -10.07 20.54
C SER A 442 2.22 -10.11 20.26
N PHE A 443 2.71 -9.13 19.51
CA PHE A 443 4.12 -9.08 19.14
C PHE A 443 5.05 -8.75 20.32
N LYS A 444 4.55 -8.16 21.41
CA LYS A 444 5.34 -7.75 22.59
C LYS A 444 6.34 -8.80 23.07
N ALA A 445 5.88 -10.04 23.27
CA ALA A 445 6.74 -11.12 23.76
C ALA A 445 7.80 -11.53 22.74
N ALA A 446 7.40 -11.61 21.46
CA ALA A 446 8.32 -11.96 20.37
C ALA A 446 9.41 -10.90 20.21
N MET A 447 9.03 -9.62 20.15
CA MET A 447 9.94 -8.49 19.98
C MET A 447 10.93 -8.37 21.15
N LYS A 448 10.47 -8.54 22.39
CA LYS A 448 11.35 -8.55 23.56
C LYS A 448 12.36 -9.70 23.54
N ASP A 449 11.93 -10.89 23.12
CA ASP A 449 12.81 -12.05 23.00
C ASP A 449 13.90 -11.83 21.95
N ILE A 450 13.56 -11.24 20.80
CA ILE A 450 14.52 -10.89 19.75
C ILE A 450 15.53 -9.84 20.24
N CYS A 451 15.04 -8.75 20.84
CA CYS A 451 15.93 -7.72 21.37
C CYS A 451 16.87 -8.29 22.44
N LYS A 452 16.37 -9.14 23.33
CA LYS A 452 17.19 -9.82 24.35
C LYS A 452 18.26 -10.72 23.74
N ARG A 453 17.93 -11.48 22.69
CA ARG A 453 18.85 -12.40 22.00
C ARG A 453 20.04 -11.69 21.36
N TYR A 454 19.85 -10.46 20.89
CA TYR A 454 20.87 -9.66 20.22
C TYR A 454 21.47 -8.55 21.09
N ASP A 455 21.24 -8.59 22.41
CA ASP A 455 21.71 -7.58 23.37
C ASP A 455 21.32 -6.14 22.95
N LEU A 456 20.06 -5.97 22.55
CA LEU A 456 19.48 -4.70 22.13
C LEU A 456 18.50 -4.19 23.20
N ASN A 457 18.56 -2.88 23.48
CA ASN A 457 17.57 -2.24 24.34
C ASN A 457 16.22 -2.11 23.60
N TYR A 458 15.22 -2.86 24.03
CA TYR A 458 13.87 -2.86 23.44
C TYR A 458 13.29 -1.45 23.22
N GLU A 459 13.49 -0.52 24.16
CA GLU A 459 12.95 0.84 24.10
C GLU A 459 13.62 1.72 23.03
N GLU A 460 14.82 1.34 22.59
CA GLU A 460 15.55 2.04 21.54
C GLU A 460 15.13 1.61 20.14
N TYR A 461 14.25 0.62 19.98
CA TYR A 461 13.87 0.08 18.68
C TYR A 461 12.36 0.20 18.41
N ARG A 462 12.03 0.32 17.12
CA ARG A 462 10.66 0.22 16.61
C ARG A 462 10.62 -0.82 15.50
N PHE A 463 9.52 -1.54 15.45
CA PHE A 463 9.28 -2.57 14.45
C PHE A 463 8.31 -2.04 13.39
N ILE A 464 8.59 -2.29 12.12
CA ILE A 464 7.90 -1.73 10.97
C ILE A 464 7.47 -2.88 10.06
N PHE A 465 6.20 -2.90 9.67
CA PHE A 465 5.63 -3.84 8.72
C PHE A 465 4.80 -3.09 7.69
N LYS A 466 5.06 -3.29 6.39
CA LYS A 466 4.43 -2.56 5.27
C LYS A 466 4.41 -1.03 5.54
N ASP A 467 5.58 -0.50 5.88
CA ASP A 467 5.82 0.92 6.22
C ASP A 467 5.04 1.49 7.41
N LYS A 468 4.35 0.64 8.18
CA LYS A 468 3.63 1.04 9.40
C LYS A 468 4.36 0.55 10.63
N THR A 469 4.43 1.41 11.66
CA THR A 469 4.98 0.99 12.96
C THR A 469 4.02 0.02 13.62
N VAL A 470 4.52 -1.16 14.00
CA VAL A 470 3.75 -2.21 14.65
C VAL A 470 3.64 -1.90 16.14
N SER A 471 2.42 -1.83 16.67
CA SER A 471 2.19 -1.73 18.11
C SER A 471 2.56 -3.04 18.80
N GLU A 472 3.10 -2.96 20.02
CA GLU A 472 3.47 -4.13 20.81
C GLU A 472 2.27 -5.03 21.12
N ASP A 473 1.09 -4.41 21.24
CA ASP A 473 -0.16 -5.09 21.57
C ASP A 473 -0.88 -5.63 20.33
N SER A 474 -0.43 -5.28 19.12
CA SER A 474 -0.96 -5.87 17.89
C SER A 474 -0.57 -7.33 17.75
N THR A 475 -1.43 -8.10 17.09
CA THR A 475 -1.20 -9.50 16.70
C THR A 475 -0.95 -9.60 15.18
N PRO A 476 -0.39 -10.71 14.67
CA PRO A 476 -0.30 -10.93 13.22
C PRO A 476 -1.63 -10.79 12.49
N LEU A 477 -2.73 -11.23 13.11
CA LEU A 477 -4.06 -11.12 12.54
C LEU A 477 -4.49 -9.65 12.41
N ASP A 478 -4.22 -8.82 13.41
CA ASP A 478 -4.61 -7.40 13.41
C ASP A 478 -3.96 -6.61 12.28
N ILE A 479 -2.71 -6.94 11.94
CA ILE A 479 -1.94 -6.25 10.91
C ILE A 479 -1.94 -6.97 9.55
N GLY A 480 -2.67 -8.08 9.41
CA GLY A 480 -2.75 -8.86 8.18
C GLY A 480 -1.40 -9.46 7.75
N MET A 481 -0.60 -9.92 8.71
CA MET A 481 0.69 -10.56 8.47
C MET A 481 0.53 -12.04 8.15
N CYS A 482 1.18 -12.49 7.08
CA CYS A 482 1.18 -13.84 6.57
C CYS A 482 2.52 -14.54 6.81
N THR A 483 2.54 -15.87 6.65
CA THR A 483 3.80 -16.63 6.72
C THR A 483 4.69 -16.26 5.53
N GLY A 484 5.98 -15.99 5.80
CA GLY A 484 6.98 -15.54 4.82
C GLY A 484 7.17 -14.02 4.80
N ASP A 485 6.28 -13.26 5.43
CA ASP A 485 6.38 -11.80 5.49
C ASP A 485 7.65 -11.33 6.22
N VAL A 486 8.06 -10.09 5.92
CA VAL A 486 9.25 -9.46 6.48
C VAL A 486 8.87 -8.27 7.37
N MET A 487 9.39 -8.24 8.59
CA MET A 487 9.28 -7.14 9.53
C MET A 487 10.66 -6.47 9.69
N GLN A 488 10.72 -5.15 9.61
CA GLN A 488 11.96 -4.38 9.77
C GLN A 488 12.08 -3.85 11.20
N MET A 489 13.25 -3.98 11.82
CA MET A 489 13.58 -3.40 13.12
C MET A 489 14.50 -2.20 12.92
N ARG A 490 14.06 -0.99 13.33
CA ARG A 490 14.82 0.26 13.19
C ARG A 490 15.05 0.93 14.53
N LYS A 491 16.23 1.54 14.73
CA LYS A 491 16.53 2.34 15.92
C LYS A 491 15.62 3.58 15.96
N ARG A 492 14.99 3.85 17.10
CA ARG A 492 14.19 5.06 17.35
C ARG A 492 15.14 6.26 17.34
N ILE A 493 14.76 7.29 16.60
CA ILE A 493 15.41 8.60 16.71
C ILE A 493 14.80 9.24 17.95
N ILE A 494 15.37 8.94 19.12
CA ILE A 494 15.03 9.66 20.35
C ILE A 494 15.61 11.06 20.16
N LYS A 495 14.77 12.03 19.78
CA LYS A 495 15.16 13.43 19.86
C LYS A 495 15.50 13.66 21.34
N LYS A 496 16.79 13.82 21.66
CA LYS A 496 17.23 14.20 23.00
C LYS A 496 16.41 15.44 23.36
N LYS A 497 15.46 15.27 24.28
CA LYS A 497 14.69 16.39 24.82
C LYS A 497 15.76 17.31 25.38
N LYS A 498 15.90 18.49 24.77
CA LYS A 498 16.85 19.51 25.22
C LYS A 498 16.55 19.68 26.71
N PRO A 499 17.54 19.51 27.61
CA PRO A 499 17.28 19.69 29.04
C PRO A 499 16.66 21.06 29.19
N ASP A 500 15.42 21.09 29.70
CA ASP A 500 14.69 22.33 29.90
C ASP A 500 15.59 23.22 30.76
N SER A 501 16.12 24.28 30.14
CA SER A 501 16.89 25.30 30.83
C SER A 501 15.96 25.90 31.85
N GLN A 502 16.12 25.50 33.12
CA GLN A 502 15.46 26.15 34.24
C GLN A 502 15.88 27.62 34.23
N THR A 503 14.97 28.47 33.76
CA THR A 503 15.01 29.92 33.90
C THR A 503 14.81 30.24 35.38
N GLY A 504 15.91 30.23 36.14
CA GLY A 504 15.96 30.81 37.47
C GLY A 504 16.02 32.33 37.35
N SER A 505 14.97 33.00 37.81
CA SER A 505 14.90 34.45 37.99
C SER A 505 15.95 34.90 39.01
N PRO A 506 16.76 35.95 38.73
CA PRO A 506 17.70 36.47 39.71
C PRO A 506 16.96 37.29 40.76
N LYS A 507 17.09 36.89 42.04
CA LYS A 507 16.79 37.77 43.18
C LYS A 507 18.05 38.53 43.57
N GLU A 508 17.85 39.83 43.66
CA GLU A 508 18.71 40.91 44.08
C GLU A 508 18.98 40.88 45.60
N LEU A 509 19.99 41.63 46.03
CA LEU A 509 20.58 41.86 47.37
C LEU A 509 21.68 40.88 47.83
N SER A 510 22.80 41.29 48.43
CA SER A 510 23.59 42.53 48.50
C SER A 510 24.80 42.25 49.43
N GLN A 511 25.85 43.06 49.28
CA GLN A 511 26.90 43.41 50.26
C GLN A 511 28.18 42.54 50.48
N VAL A 512 29.31 43.20 50.16
CA VAL A 512 30.48 43.52 50.99
C VAL A 512 31.35 42.36 51.53
N GLU A 513 32.57 42.21 51.00
CA GLU A 513 33.84 42.49 51.70
C GLU A 513 35.06 42.24 50.78
N LYS A 514 35.89 43.28 50.61
CA LYS A 514 37.35 43.18 50.39
C LYS A 514 37.98 42.71 51.73
N PRO A 515 39.21 42.14 51.82
CA PRO A 515 40.39 42.59 51.07
C PRO A 515 41.51 41.54 50.80
N LYS A 516 42.57 42.08 50.20
CA LYS A 516 44.02 41.75 50.30
C LYS A 516 44.71 41.10 49.10
N GLN A 517 45.54 41.96 48.51
CA GLN A 517 46.76 41.65 47.78
C GLN A 517 47.67 40.70 48.56
N SER A 518 48.27 39.73 47.88
CA SER A 518 49.70 39.47 48.04
C SER A 518 50.29 38.90 46.75
N SER A 519 51.22 39.66 46.20
CA SER A 519 52.31 39.25 45.33
C SER A 519 53.05 38.01 45.84
N CYS A 520 53.43 37.10 44.95
CA CYS A 520 54.77 36.51 44.90
C CYS A 520 55.03 35.90 43.52
N LEU A 521 56.05 36.46 42.87
CA LEU A 521 56.85 35.90 41.79
C LEU A 521 58.12 35.29 42.43
N ILE A 522 58.79 34.39 41.69
CA ILE A 522 60.10 33.75 41.95
C ILE A 522 59.96 32.46 42.81
N CYS A 523 60.49 31.27 42.45
CA CYS A 523 61.53 30.85 41.50
C CYS A 523 61.03 30.00 40.33
#